data_AF-A0A523B0G4-F1
#
_entry.id   AF-A0A523B0G4-F1
#
_cell.length_a   1.000
_cell.length_b   1.000
_cell.length_c   1.000
_cell.angle_alpha   90.00
_cell.angle_beta   90.00
_cell.angle_gamma   90.00
#
_symmetry.space_group_name_H-M   'P 1'
#
loop_
_entity.id
_entity.type
_entity.pdbx_description
1 polymer ?
#
loop_
_entity_poly.entity_id
_entity_poly.type
_entity_poly.pdbx_seq_one_letter_code
_entity_poly.pdbx_strand_id
1 'polypeptide(L)'
;MEGYGKEMVLRLKYRRLFKSAYEERRRRLEGRERESFLKRFRGWSSLLNLQEEIADKAKVPRGYVLLDIPLVDLFLSEPRMEEVEIPVLLEKGKTKLSEISPIAEALRKTLASRYLLRVLTLPELVEKVRKAALKIL
;
A
#
# COMPACT_ATOMS: atom_id res chain seq x y z
N MET A 1 -25.50 -8.67 -3.48
CA MET A 1 -25.65 -7.20 -3.58
C MET A 1 -26.00 -6.83 -5.01
N GLU A 2 -27.29 -6.76 -5.33
CA GLU A 2 -27.73 -6.35 -6.67
C GLU A 2 -27.30 -4.89 -6.93
N GLY A 3 -26.82 -4.58 -8.14
CA GLY A 3 -26.40 -3.21 -8.51
C GLY A 3 -25.00 -2.77 -8.07
N TYR A 4 -24.30 -3.50 -7.18
CA TYR A 4 -22.97 -3.10 -6.69
C TYR A 4 -21.94 -2.94 -7.82
N GLY A 5 -21.86 -3.89 -8.75
CA GLY A 5 -20.93 -3.81 -9.89
C GLY A 5 -21.19 -2.59 -10.77
N LYS A 6 -22.47 -2.28 -11.04
CA LYS A 6 -22.88 -1.08 -11.78
C LYS A 6 -22.45 0.19 -11.04
N GLU A 7 -22.62 0.25 -9.72
CA GLU A 7 -22.16 1.38 -8.92
C GLU A 7 -20.64 1.56 -9.01
N MET A 8 -19.86 0.50 -8.89
CA MET A 8 -18.40 0.58 -8.98
C MET A 8 -17.94 1.15 -10.32
N VAL A 9 -18.54 0.70 -11.42
CA VAL A 9 -18.25 1.24 -12.77
C VAL A 9 -18.63 2.72 -12.88
N LEU A 10 -19.79 3.12 -12.36
CA LEU A 10 -20.21 4.53 -12.35
C LEU A 10 -19.30 5.40 -11.50
N ARG A 11 -18.81 4.90 -10.37
CA ARG A 11 -17.83 5.58 -9.52
C ARG A 11 -16.54 5.86 -10.26
N LEU A 12 -16.04 4.89 -11.02
CA LEU A 12 -14.87 5.09 -11.88
C LEU A 12 -15.17 6.12 -12.98
N LYS A 13 -16.28 5.96 -13.71
CA LYS A 13 -16.68 6.87 -14.81
C LYS A 13 -16.81 8.32 -14.37
N TYR A 14 -17.40 8.57 -13.21
CA TYR A 14 -17.64 9.91 -12.67
C TYR A 14 -16.62 10.33 -11.61
N ARG A 15 -15.49 9.62 -11.50
CA ARG A 15 -14.38 9.93 -10.57
C ARG A 15 -14.82 10.09 -9.11
N ARG A 16 -15.87 9.37 -8.70
CA ARG A 16 -16.34 9.26 -7.32
C ARG A 16 -15.56 8.17 -6.59
N LEU A 17 -14.28 8.43 -6.37
CA LEU A 17 -13.35 7.47 -5.80
C LEU A 17 -13.54 7.30 -4.29
N PHE A 18 -13.12 6.14 -3.78
CA PHE A 18 -12.96 5.89 -2.35
C PHE A 18 -11.90 6.84 -1.75
N LYS A 19 -11.98 7.06 -0.44
CA LYS A 19 -11.07 7.91 0.33
C LYS A 19 -10.40 7.11 1.43
N SER A 20 -9.17 7.50 1.78
CA SER A 20 -8.42 6.90 2.88
C SER A 20 -9.08 7.20 4.22
N ALA A 21 -9.45 6.15 4.94
CA ALA A 21 -9.94 6.22 6.30
C ALA A 21 -8.83 5.97 7.31
N TYR A 22 -7.87 5.11 6.99
CA TYR A 22 -6.72 4.79 7.82
C TYR A 22 -5.53 4.48 6.92
N GLU A 23 -4.33 4.84 7.38
CA GLU A 23 -3.08 4.55 6.71
C GLU A 23 -2.01 4.24 7.76
N GLU A 24 -1.41 3.06 7.66
CA GLU A 24 -0.16 2.76 8.36
C GLU A 24 1.00 3.27 7.50
N ARG A 25 1.68 4.32 7.98
CA ARG A 25 2.83 4.90 7.29
C ARG A 25 3.91 3.86 7.07
N ARG A 26 4.65 3.99 5.97
CA ARG A 26 5.76 3.07 5.71
C ARG A 26 6.83 3.18 6.79
N ARG A 27 7.24 2.02 7.28
CA ARG A 27 8.37 1.82 8.19
C ARG A 27 9.05 0.51 7.81
N ARG A 28 10.29 0.35 8.24
CA ARG A 28 11.03 -0.90 8.02
C ARG A 28 10.45 -1.98 8.93
N LEU A 29 10.02 -3.09 8.35
CA LEU A 29 9.63 -4.28 9.07
C LEU A 29 10.80 -5.27 9.03
N GLU A 30 11.25 -5.73 10.18
CA GLU A 30 12.42 -6.62 10.30
C GLU A 30 12.09 -7.91 11.05
N GLY A 31 12.85 -8.96 10.79
CA GLY A 31 12.76 -10.25 11.49
C GLY A 31 11.33 -10.79 11.57
N ARG A 32 10.90 -11.11 12.81
CA ARG A 32 9.58 -11.70 13.09
C ARG A 32 8.42 -10.77 12.78
N GLU A 33 8.61 -9.46 12.85
CA GLU A 33 7.54 -8.50 12.57
C GLU A 33 7.16 -8.54 11.09
N ARG A 34 8.17 -8.58 10.21
CA ARG A 34 7.96 -8.76 8.77
C ARG A 34 7.24 -10.06 8.47
N GLU A 35 7.68 -11.17 9.07
CA GLU A 35 7.07 -12.48 8.85
C GLU A 35 5.61 -12.52 9.32
N SER A 36 5.32 -11.95 10.50
CA SER A 36 3.96 -11.86 11.04
C SER A 36 3.05 -10.99 10.16
N PHE A 37 3.54 -9.82 9.73
CA PHE A 37 2.80 -8.94 8.82
C PHE A 37 2.48 -9.66 7.51
N LEU A 38 3.47 -10.31 6.89
CA LEU A 38 3.26 -11.07 5.66
C LEU A 38 2.27 -12.22 5.87
N LYS A 39 2.40 -12.98 6.96
CA LYS A 39 1.46 -14.07 7.28
C LYS A 39 0.02 -13.56 7.45
N ARG A 40 -0.16 -12.40 8.11
CA ARG A 40 -1.47 -11.77 8.32
C ARG A 40 -2.12 -11.33 6.99
N PHE A 41 -1.33 -10.80 6.06
CA PHE A 41 -1.87 -10.13 4.86
C PHE A 41 -1.66 -10.85 3.52
N ARG A 42 -0.99 -12.02 3.48
CA ARG A 42 -0.67 -12.75 2.23
C ARG A 42 -1.89 -13.34 1.50
N GLY A 43 -2.92 -13.76 2.24
CA GLY A 43 -4.04 -14.52 1.67
C GLY A 43 -5.22 -13.64 1.29
N TRP A 44 -5.79 -13.84 0.10
CA TRP A 44 -6.99 -13.17 -0.36
C TRP A 44 -8.15 -13.27 0.66
N SER A 45 -8.41 -14.47 1.19
CA SER A 45 -9.44 -14.69 2.19
C SER A 45 -9.18 -13.93 3.50
N SER A 46 -7.91 -13.81 3.91
CA SER A 46 -7.54 -13.01 5.10
C SER A 46 -7.86 -11.53 4.89
N LEU A 47 -7.54 -11.00 3.70
CA LEU A 47 -7.85 -9.61 3.34
C LEU A 47 -9.34 -9.34 3.27
N LEU A 48 -10.12 -10.26 2.70
CA LEU A 48 -11.58 -10.15 2.65
C LEU A 48 -12.18 -10.20 4.06
N ASN A 49 -11.76 -11.16 4.88
CA ASN A 49 -12.25 -11.29 6.26
C ASN A 49 -11.97 -10.02 7.07
N LEU A 50 -10.79 -9.41 6.92
CA LEU A 50 -10.45 -8.17 7.61
C LEU A 50 -11.25 -6.97 7.09
N GLN A 51 -11.53 -6.90 5.78
CA GLN A 51 -12.43 -5.87 5.22
C GLN A 51 -13.84 -6.01 5.81
N GLU A 52 -14.36 -7.23 5.90
CA GLU A 52 -15.67 -7.50 6.50
C GLU A 52 -15.69 -7.19 8.00
N GLU A 53 -14.65 -7.56 8.74
CA GLU A 53 -14.53 -7.28 10.17
C GLU A 53 -14.56 -5.77 10.45
N ILE A 54 -13.80 -4.98 9.68
CA ILE A 54 -13.81 -3.52 9.78
C ILE A 54 -15.18 -2.96 9.39
N ALA A 55 -15.81 -3.49 8.33
CA ALA A 55 -17.13 -3.05 7.89
C ALA A 55 -18.21 -3.31 8.95
N ASP A 56 -18.23 -4.50 9.52
CA ASP A 56 -19.16 -4.93 10.57
C ASP A 56 -18.97 -4.07 11.83
N LYS A 57 -17.71 -3.84 12.24
CA LYS A 57 -17.38 -2.98 13.39
C LYS A 57 -17.80 -1.52 13.16
N ALA A 58 -17.63 -1.01 11.94
CA ALA A 58 -18.04 0.34 11.56
C ALA A 58 -19.55 0.47 11.30
N LYS A 59 -20.29 -0.66 11.28
CA LYS A 59 -21.71 -0.74 10.89
C LYS A 59 -21.95 -0.14 9.51
N VAL A 60 -21.08 -0.47 8.55
CA VAL A 60 -21.22 -0.07 7.14
C VAL A 60 -21.46 -1.30 6.28
N PRO A 61 -22.07 -1.15 5.09
CA PRO A 61 -22.30 -2.30 4.23
C PRO A 61 -20.96 -2.93 3.80
N ARG A 62 -20.91 -4.26 3.84
CA ARG A 62 -19.75 -5.02 3.32
C ARG A 62 -19.49 -4.68 1.86
N GLY A 63 -18.23 -4.74 1.44
CA GLY A 63 -17.78 -4.30 0.12
C GLY A 63 -17.44 -2.81 0.02
N TYR A 64 -17.82 -1.98 0.99
CA TYR A 64 -17.48 -0.54 1.02
C TYR A 64 -16.28 -0.20 1.92
N VAL A 65 -15.60 -1.22 2.41
CA VAL A 65 -14.28 -1.10 3.06
C VAL A 65 -13.32 -1.89 2.20
N LEU A 66 -12.29 -1.23 1.70
CA LEU A 66 -11.25 -1.83 0.87
C LEU A 66 -9.92 -1.77 1.59
N LEU A 67 -9.14 -2.85 1.51
CA LEU A 67 -7.76 -2.87 1.96
C LEU A 67 -6.83 -2.75 0.76
N ASP A 68 -5.92 -1.81 0.83
CA ASP A 68 -4.82 -1.64 -0.12
C ASP A 68 -3.51 -1.87 0.62
N ILE A 69 -2.88 -3.00 0.29
CA ILE A 69 -1.61 -3.42 0.86
C ILE A 69 -0.67 -3.67 -0.32
N PRO A 70 0.36 -2.83 -0.50
CA PRO A 70 1.34 -2.97 -1.56
C PRO A 70 2.31 -4.11 -1.24
N LEU A 71 1.76 -5.33 -1.12
CA LEU A 71 2.50 -6.54 -0.78
C LEU A 71 3.62 -6.79 -1.78
N VAL A 72 3.37 -6.51 -3.06
CA VAL A 72 4.37 -6.63 -4.13
C VAL A 72 5.59 -5.73 -3.85
N ASP A 73 5.41 -4.52 -3.32
CA ASP A 73 6.52 -3.61 -2.92
C ASP A 73 7.21 -4.03 -1.59
N LEU A 74 6.66 -5.00 -0.86
CA LEU A 74 7.24 -5.61 0.35
C LEU A 74 8.00 -6.91 0.02
N PHE A 75 7.56 -7.63 -1.01
CA PHE A 75 8.16 -8.86 -1.53
C PHE A 75 9.28 -8.58 -2.52
N LEU A 76 9.01 -7.66 -3.46
CA LEU A 76 9.98 -7.11 -4.39
C LEU A 76 10.50 -5.84 -3.73
N SER A 77 11.60 -5.97 -2.98
CA SER A 77 12.66 -5.01 -3.20
C SER A 77 12.89 -5.05 -4.72
N GLU A 78 12.29 -4.12 -5.46
CA GLU A 78 12.33 -4.13 -6.92
C GLU A 78 13.78 -4.31 -7.36
N PRO A 79 14.13 -5.37 -8.12
CA PRO A 79 15.46 -5.46 -8.74
C PRO A 79 15.73 -4.26 -9.68
N ARG A 80 14.71 -3.48 -10.04
CA ARG A 80 14.84 -2.20 -10.76
C ARG A 80 15.71 -1.18 -10.04
N MET A 81 15.81 -1.19 -8.71
CA MET A 81 16.71 -0.26 -8.01
C MET A 81 18.19 -0.63 -8.14
N GLU A 82 18.50 -1.91 -8.39
CA GLU A 82 19.84 -2.32 -8.86
C GLU A 82 20.06 -1.91 -10.32
N GLU A 83 19.01 -1.86 -11.15
CA GLU A 83 19.07 -1.35 -12.54
C GLU A 83 19.31 0.16 -12.64
N VAL A 84 19.15 0.94 -11.56
CA VAL A 84 19.48 2.39 -11.53
C VAL A 84 21.00 2.61 -11.48
N GLU A 85 21.80 1.58 -11.18
CA GLU A 85 23.25 1.72 -11.19
C GLU A 85 23.81 1.71 -12.62
N ILE A 86 23.76 2.88 -13.25
CA ILE A 86 24.44 3.15 -14.49
C ILE A 86 25.95 3.29 -14.19
N PRO A 87 26.83 2.48 -14.81
CA PRO A 87 28.26 2.66 -14.69
C PRO A 87 28.70 3.93 -15.42
N VAL A 88 29.50 4.76 -14.76
CA VAL A 88 30.04 6.00 -15.29
C VAL A 88 31.55 5.85 -15.43
N LEU A 89 32.08 6.13 -16.61
CA LEU A 89 33.53 6.16 -16.85
C LEU A 89 34.07 7.56 -16.55
N LEU A 90 34.99 7.63 -15.59
CA LEU A 90 35.78 8.82 -15.28
C LEU A 90 37.24 8.59 -15.64
N GLU A 91 38.05 9.64 -15.67
CA GLU A 91 39.50 9.55 -15.93
C GLU A 91 40.22 8.61 -14.94
N LYS A 92 39.69 8.49 -13.71
CA LYS A 92 40.24 7.64 -12.64
C LYS A 92 39.72 6.20 -12.66
N GLY A 93 38.81 5.86 -13.58
CA GLY A 93 38.20 4.53 -13.69
C GLY A 93 36.67 4.53 -13.73
N LYS A 94 36.08 3.35 -13.62
CA LYS A 94 34.62 3.15 -13.61
C LYS A 94 34.06 3.30 -12.19
N THR A 95 32.96 4.04 -12.04
CA THR A 95 32.20 4.24 -10.80
C THR A 95 30.69 4.11 -11.07
N LYS A 96 29.86 4.14 -10.04
CA LYS A 96 28.39 4.08 -10.16
C LYS A 96 27.80 5.50 -10.09
N LEU A 97 26.74 5.76 -10.85
CA LEU A 97 26.08 7.08 -10.85
C LEU A 97 25.65 7.54 -9.45
N SER A 98 25.18 6.64 -8.60
CA SER A 98 24.79 6.94 -7.21
C SER A 98 25.95 7.39 -6.31
N GLU A 99 27.20 7.04 -6.64
CA GLU A 99 28.38 7.46 -5.87
C GLU A 99 28.76 8.92 -6.13
N ILE A 100 28.38 9.46 -7.29
CA ILE A 100 28.75 10.81 -7.74
C ILE A 100 27.56 11.78 -7.81
N SER A 101 26.33 11.27 -7.75
CA SER A 101 25.10 12.06 -7.90
C SER A 101 24.18 11.87 -6.67
N PRO A 102 24.04 12.89 -5.82
CA PRO A 102 23.14 12.83 -4.65
C PRO A 102 21.69 12.55 -5.03
N ILE A 103 21.24 13.01 -6.21
CA ILE A 103 19.87 12.74 -6.69
C ILE A 103 19.71 11.28 -7.11
N ALA A 104 20.72 10.68 -7.75
CA ALA A 104 20.68 9.26 -8.10
C ALA A 104 20.66 8.39 -6.82
N GLU A 105 21.43 8.77 -5.81
CA GLU A 105 21.42 8.10 -4.51
C GLU A 105 20.07 8.22 -3.79
N ALA A 106 19.45 9.40 -3.85
CA ALA A 106 18.13 9.62 -3.26
C ALA A 106 17.04 8.81 -3.98
N LEU A 107 17.09 8.71 -5.31
CA LEU A 107 16.16 7.90 -6.09
C LEU A 107 16.32 6.41 -5.78
N ARG A 108 17.56 5.90 -5.67
CA ARG A 108 17.84 4.51 -5.28
C ARG A 108 17.30 4.16 -3.89
N LYS A 109 17.31 5.11 -2.96
CA LYS A 109 16.77 4.90 -1.60
C LYS A 109 15.25 5.06 -1.51
N THR A 110 14.62 5.63 -2.53
CA THR A 110 13.18 5.92 -2.50
C THR A 110 12.40 4.65 -2.78
N LEU A 111 11.69 4.17 -1.77
CA LEU A 111 10.78 3.03 -1.91
C LEU A 111 9.52 3.46 -2.69
N ALA A 112 9.02 2.57 -3.55
CA ALA A 112 7.90 2.85 -4.45
C ALA A 112 6.60 3.23 -3.71
N SER A 113 6.30 2.56 -2.58
CA SER A 113 5.11 2.86 -1.78
C SER A 113 5.42 3.63 -0.49
N ARG A 114 4.54 4.57 -0.14
CA ARG A 114 4.62 5.44 1.04
C ARG A 114 3.91 4.88 2.29
N TYR A 115 3.19 3.77 2.17
CA TYR A 115 2.42 3.14 3.25
C TYR A 115 2.62 1.62 3.30
N LEU A 116 2.41 1.02 4.47
CA LEU A 116 2.35 -0.43 4.64
C LEU A 116 0.97 -0.98 4.36
N LEU A 117 -0.08 -0.26 4.79
CA LEU A 117 -1.46 -0.66 4.65
C LEU A 117 -2.33 0.60 4.61
N ARG A 118 -3.36 0.58 3.77
CA ARG A 118 -4.37 1.62 3.71
C ARG A 118 -5.77 1.01 3.72
N VAL A 119 -6.66 1.60 4.52
CA VAL A 119 -8.09 1.29 4.54
C VAL A 119 -8.82 2.39 3.77
N LEU A 120 -9.59 2.02 2.76
CA LEU A 120 -10.34 2.92 1.91
C LEU A 120 -11.84 2.71 2.11
N THR A 121 -12.63 3.78 2.07
CA THR A 121 -14.10 3.70 2.14
C THR A 121 -14.75 4.86 1.38
N LEU A 122 -16.08 4.96 1.40
CA LEU A 122 -16.78 6.09 0.81
C LEU A 122 -16.48 7.39 1.57
N PRO A 123 -16.41 8.55 0.90
CA PRO A 123 -16.14 9.85 1.54
C PRO A 123 -16.98 10.08 2.81
N GLU A 124 -18.27 9.77 2.76
CA GLU A 124 -19.26 9.93 3.82
C GLU A 124 -19.10 8.93 5.00
N LEU A 125 -18.31 7.86 4.82
CA LEU A 125 -18.10 6.81 5.81
C LEU A 125 -16.72 6.87 6.49
N VAL A 126 -15.84 7.75 6.04
CA VAL A 126 -14.43 7.85 6.47
C VAL A 126 -14.30 7.87 8.00
N GLU A 127 -15.10 8.66 8.70
CA GLU A 127 -15.01 8.79 10.16
C GLU A 127 -15.31 7.48 10.90
N LYS A 128 -16.37 6.79 10.46
CA LYS A 128 -16.83 5.54 11.09
C LYS A 128 -15.81 4.44 10.87
N VAL A 129 -15.35 4.30 9.64
CA VAL A 129 -14.37 3.29 9.26
C VAL A 129 -13.01 3.55 9.91
N ARG A 130 -12.58 4.81 10.03
CA ARG A 130 -11.33 5.15 10.73
C ARG A 130 -11.35 4.68 12.19
N LYS A 131 -12.44 4.95 12.91
CA LYS A 131 -12.60 4.52 14.32
C LYS A 131 -12.62 3.00 14.48
N ALA A 132 -13.17 2.27 13.51
CA ALA A 132 -13.17 0.81 13.50
C ALA A 132 -11.77 0.26 13.18
N ALA A 133 -11.13 0.79 12.14
CA ALA A 133 -9.77 0.42 11.73
C ALA A 133 -8.77 0.57 12.88
N LEU A 134 -8.79 1.70 13.60
CA LEU A 134 -7.91 1.95 14.76
C LEU A 134 -8.07 0.96 15.92
N LYS A 135 -9.16 0.19 15.96
CA LYS A 135 -9.39 -0.81 17.02
C LYS A 135 -9.04 -2.23 16.59
N ILE A 136 -8.95 -2.49 15.29
CA ILE A 136 -8.76 -3.82 14.69
C ILE A 136 -7.32 -3.99 14.20
N LEU A 137 -6.74 -2.92 13.66
CA LEU A 137 -5.37 -2.88 13.14
C LEU A 137 -4.39 -2.49 14.25
#